data_AF-A0A9X1B5W0-F1
#
_entry.id   AF-A0A9X1B5W0-F1
#
_cell.length_a   1.000
_cell.length_b   1.000
_cell.length_c   1.000
_cell.angle_alpha   90.00
_cell.angle_beta   90.00
_cell.angle_gamma   90.00
#
_symmetry.space_group_name_H-M   'P 1'
#
loop_
_entity.id
_entity.type
_entity.pdbx_description
1 polymer ?
#
loop_
_entity_poly.entity_id
_entity_poly.type
_entity_poly.pdbx_seq_one_letter_code
_entity_poly.pdbx_strand_id
1 'polypeptide(L)'
;MTTLLSPEALVESIQRLNRAYLQTARDGLRAQPALARSLFGLEAPLAPWLATADTEAVERLARLPGTVFQPRLPAEPQRLLAACARSSVDAALPALHLLLHQLGDPEADADHDQDQDHKNDSALS
;
A
#
# COMPACT_ATOMS: atom_id res chain seq x y z
N MET A 1 25.90 1.38 15.31
CA MET A 1 26.86 1.23 14.19
C MET A 1 26.03 1.11 12.93
N THR A 2 25.97 2.15 12.10
CA THR A 2 25.17 2.14 10.87
C THR A 2 26.04 1.61 9.74
N THR A 3 25.87 0.34 9.36
CA THR A 3 26.57 -0.23 8.20
C THR A 3 26.04 0.45 6.95
N LEU A 4 26.84 1.32 6.33
CA LEU A 4 26.50 1.90 5.04
C LEU A 4 26.56 0.78 3.99
N LEU A 5 25.42 0.50 3.35
CA LEU A 5 25.35 -0.40 2.21
C LEU A 5 26.16 0.18 1.05
N SER A 6 26.99 -0.65 0.40
CA SER A 6 27.59 -0.25 -0.87
C SER A 6 26.49 -0.02 -1.92
N PRO A 7 26.74 0.81 -2.95
CA PRO A 7 25.77 1.01 -4.03
C PRO A 7 25.32 -0.30 -4.69
N GLU A 8 26.24 -1.24 -4.87
CA GLU A 8 25.97 -2.58 -5.43
C GLU A 8 25.06 -3.40 -4.51
N ALA A 9 25.36 -3.44 -3.21
CA ALA A 9 24.53 -4.14 -2.23
C ALA A 9 23.11 -3.54 -2.12
N LEU A 10 22.99 -2.22 -2.31
CA LEU A 10 21.71 -1.54 -2.37
C LEU A 10 20.91 -1.94 -3.61
N VAL A 11 21.55 -1.98 -4.79
CA VAL A 11 20.90 -2.42 -6.03
C VAL A 11 20.42 -3.87 -5.92
N GLU A 12 21.25 -4.78 -5.40
CA GLU A 12 20.84 -6.17 -5.18
C GLU A 12 19.67 -6.29 -4.20
N SER A 13 19.65 -5.47 -3.16
CA SER A 13 18.56 -5.41 -2.19
C SER A 13 17.27 -4.93 -2.84
N ILE A 14 17.34 -3.88 -3.66
CA ILE A 14 16.21 -3.35 -4.44
C ILE A 14 15.66 -4.42 -5.39
N GLN A 15 16.52 -5.11 -6.14
CA GLN A 15 16.10 -6.15 -7.09
C GLN A 15 15.41 -7.32 -6.38
N ARG A 16 15.94 -7.74 -5.22
CA ARG A 16 15.33 -8.78 -4.38
C ARG A 16 13.94 -8.37 -3.90
N LEU A 17 13.81 -7.11 -3.49
CA LEU A 17 12.55 -6.54 -3.02
C LEU A 17 11.52 -6.44 -4.16
N ASN A 18 11.93 -5.96 -5.33
CA ASN A 18 11.09 -5.92 -6.53
C ASN A 18 10.60 -7.32 -6.92
N ARG A 19 11.51 -8.31 -6.90
CA ARG A 19 11.17 -9.71 -7.20
C ARG A 19 10.10 -10.24 -6.25
N ALA A 20 10.33 -10.10 -4.95
CA ALA A 20 9.39 -10.58 -3.93
C ALA A 20 8.01 -9.92 -4.08
N TYR A 21 7.98 -8.61 -4.29
CA TYR A 21 6.75 -7.86 -4.53
C TYR A 21 5.99 -8.38 -5.76
N LEU A 22 6.65 -8.42 -6.93
CA LEU A 22 6.02 -8.78 -8.20
C LEU A 22 5.54 -10.23 -8.25
N GLN A 23 6.33 -11.17 -7.68
CA GLN A 23 5.95 -12.57 -7.62
C GLN A 23 4.71 -12.77 -6.73
N THR A 24 4.72 -12.18 -5.53
CA THR A 24 3.58 -12.29 -4.60
C THR A 24 2.33 -11.62 -5.18
N ALA A 25 2.48 -10.45 -5.79
CA ALA A 25 1.41 -9.74 -6.48
C ALA A 25 0.80 -10.58 -7.62
N ARG A 26 1.64 -11.19 -8.46
CA ARG A 26 1.19 -12.07 -9.55
C ARG A 26 0.41 -13.27 -9.03
N ASP A 27 0.97 -13.97 -8.05
CA ASP A 27 0.37 -15.21 -7.55
C ASP A 27 -0.92 -14.88 -6.79
N GLY A 28 -0.95 -13.76 -6.06
CA GLY A 28 -2.16 -13.19 -5.49
C GLY A 28 -3.21 -12.84 -6.54
N LEU A 29 -2.83 -12.21 -7.65
CA LEU A 29 -3.75 -11.89 -8.75
C LEU A 29 -4.37 -13.14 -9.38
N ARG A 30 -3.63 -14.25 -9.44
CA ARG A 30 -4.12 -15.53 -9.97
C ARG A 30 -5.08 -16.23 -9.00
N ALA A 31 -4.85 -16.11 -7.70
CA ALA A 31 -5.67 -16.76 -6.68
C ALA A 31 -6.90 -15.94 -6.29
N GLN A 32 -6.72 -14.64 -6.01
CA GLN A 32 -7.75 -13.73 -5.48
C GLN A 32 -7.58 -12.32 -6.09
N PRO A 33 -8.05 -12.09 -7.34
CA PRO A 33 -7.75 -10.89 -8.10
C PRO A 33 -8.12 -9.58 -7.40
N ALA A 34 -9.33 -9.50 -6.82
CA ALA A 34 -9.81 -8.28 -6.18
C ALA A 34 -8.98 -7.92 -4.94
N LEU A 35 -8.75 -8.90 -4.05
CA LEU A 35 -7.95 -8.72 -2.86
C LEU A 35 -6.49 -8.35 -3.18
N ALA A 36 -5.88 -9.01 -4.15
CA ALA A 36 -4.51 -8.72 -4.57
C ALA A 36 -4.38 -7.30 -5.15
N ARG A 37 -5.36 -6.83 -5.94
CA ARG A 37 -5.36 -5.45 -6.44
C ARG A 37 -5.38 -4.44 -5.30
N SER A 38 -6.19 -4.66 -4.27
CA SER A 38 -6.25 -3.79 -3.10
C SER A 38 -4.98 -3.85 -2.25
N LEU A 39 -4.48 -5.04 -1.92
CA LEU A 39 -3.30 -5.24 -1.07
C LEU A 39 -2.02 -4.66 -1.70
N PHE A 40 -1.86 -4.87 -3.00
CA PHE A 40 -0.67 -4.43 -3.74
C PHE A 40 -0.89 -3.09 -4.44
N GLY A 41 -2.06 -2.46 -4.29
CA GLY A 41 -2.35 -1.17 -4.94
C GLY A 41 -2.16 -1.19 -6.46
N LEU A 42 -2.60 -2.28 -7.11
CA LEU A 42 -2.36 -2.51 -8.54
C LEU A 42 -3.51 -1.96 -9.40
N GLU A 43 -3.17 -1.00 -10.24
CA GLU A 43 -4.09 -0.38 -11.19
C GLU A 43 -3.97 -0.97 -12.60
N ALA A 44 -4.91 -0.63 -13.47
CA ALA A 44 -4.77 -0.92 -14.90
C ALA A 44 -3.73 0.04 -15.52
N PRO A 45 -2.85 -0.41 -16.43
CA PRO A 45 -2.85 -1.71 -17.12
C PRO A 45 -1.98 -2.81 -16.44
N LEU A 46 -1.37 -2.53 -15.29
CA LEU A 46 -0.38 -3.43 -14.68
C LEU A 46 -1.00 -4.73 -14.17
N ALA A 47 -2.17 -4.68 -13.52
CA ALA A 47 -2.79 -5.88 -12.94
C ALA A 47 -3.12 -6.98 -13.98
N PRO A 48 -3.78 -6.68 -15.12
CA PRO A 48 -4.02 -7.70 -16.16
C PRO A 48 -2.73 -8.29 -16.76
N TRP A 49 -1.72 -7.45 -16.99
CA TRP A 49 -0.43 -7.91 -17.50
C TRP A 49 0.25 -8.83 -16.49
N LEU A 50 0.32 -8.42 -15.22
CA LEU A 50 1.01 -9.18 -14.18
C LEU A 50 0.36 -10.54 -13.93
N ALA A 51 -0.98 -10.63 -13.98
CA ALA A 51 -1.71 -11.89 -13.82
C ALA A 51 -1.32 -12.96 -14.87
N THR A 52 -0.97 -12.52 -16.09
CA THR A 52 -0.62 -13.40 -17.21
C THR A 52 0.89 -13.52 -17.43
N ALA A 53 1.70 -12.66 -16.82
CA ALA A 53 3.15 -12.65 -16.98
C ALA A 53 3.79 -13.98 -16.55
N ASP A 54 4.70 -14.49 -17.40
CA ASP A 54 5.58 -15.60 -17.04
C ASP A 54 6.67 -15.15 -16.05
N THR A 55 7.45 -16.11 -15.56
CA THR A 55 8.51 -15.83 -14.59
C THR A 55 9.63 -14.98 -15.19
N GLU A 56 9.96 -15.14 -16.47
CA GLU A 56 11.01 -14.36 -17.10
C GLU A 56 10.63 -12.87 -17.21
N ALA A 57 9.39 -12.58 -17.59
CA ALA A 57 8.85 -11.23 -17.66
C ALA A 57 8.87 -10.53 -16.29
N VAL A 58 8.51 -11.24 -15.22
CA VAL A 58 8.60 -10.74 -13.84
C VAL A 58 10.05 -10.47 -13.44
N GLU A 59 10.98 -11.38 -13.78
CA GLU A 59 12.41 -11.21 -13.48
C GLU A 59 13.02 -10.02 -14.22
N ARG A 60 12.63 -9.76 -15.47
CA ARG A 60 13.08 -8.58 -16.22
C ARG A 60 12.63 -7.29 -15.54
N LEU A 61 11.37 -7.23 -15.10
CA LEU A 61 10.85 -6.07 -14.39
C LEU A 61 11.53 -5.89 -13.01
N ALA A 62 11.81 -6.99 -12.32
CA ALA A 62 12.47 -6.96 -11.01
C ALA A 62 13.90 -6.39 -11.05
N ARG A 63 14.58 -6.51 -12.19
CA ARG A 63 15.96 -6.03 -12.39
C ARG A 63 16.07 -4.53 -12.64
N LEU A 64 14.95 -3.82 -12.80
CA LEU A 64 14.98 -2.37 -13.00
C LEU A 64 15.69 -1.65 -11.83
N PRO A 65 16.45 -0.59 -12.12
CA PRO A 65 17.05 0.23 -11.09
C PRO A 65 15.94 1.00 -10.34
N GLY A 66 15.89 0.85 -9.02
CA GLY A 66 14.86 1.48 -8.17
C GLY A 66 13.70 0.55 -7.83
N THR A 67 12.85 0.98 -6.89
CA THR A 67 11.70 0.20 -6.44
C THR A 67 10.55 0.30 -7.44
N VAL A 68 9.97 -0.84 -7.83
CA VAL A 68 8.82 -0.89 -8.77
C VAL A 68 7.47 -0.70 -8.08
N PHE A 69 7.49 -0.30 -6.82
CA PHE A 69 6.33 -0.04 -6.00
C PHE A 69 6.62 1.15 -5.09
N GLN A 70 5.54 1.78 -4.61
CA GLN A 70 5.60 2.82 -3.59
C GLN A 70 4.92 2.31 -2.31
N PRO A 71 5.56 2.48 -1.14
CA PRO A 71 4.89 2.22 0.12
C PRO A 71 3.65 3.09 0.24
N ARG A 72 2.48 2.47 0.38
CA ARG A 72 1.24 3.18 0.76
C ARG A 72 1.26 3.32 2.28
N LEU A 73 1.95 4.35 2.75
CA LEU A 73 1.85 4.76 4.15
C LEU A 73 0.72 5.77 4.29
N PRO A 74 -0.06 5.69 5.37
CA PRO A 74 -1.07 6.69 5.64
C PRO A 74 -0.47 8.06 5.89
N ALA A 75 -1.27 9.12 5.67
CA ALA A 75 -0.87 10.51 5.92
C ALA A 75 -0.40 10.74 7.36
N GLU A 76 -0.97 9.98 8.30
CA GLU A 76 -0.55 9.96 9.71
C GLU A 76 0.19 8.65 10.07
N PRO A 77 1.49 8.51 9.75
CA PRO A 77 2.25 7.29 10.01
C PRO A 77 2.34 6.94 11.51
N GLN A 78 2.20 7.92 12.41
CA GLN A 78 2.20 7.68 13.85
C GLN A 78 0.97 6.87 14.32
N ARG A 79 -0.21 7.10 13.72
CA ARG A 79 -1.42 6.33 14.06
C ARG A 79 -1.26 4.87 13.67
N LEU A 80 -0.68 4.61 12.50
CA LEU A 80 -0.36 3.27 12.04
C LEU A 80 0.63 2.58 13.00
N LEU A 81 1.74 3.23 13.33
CA LEU A 81 2.74 2.66 14.23
C LEU A 81 2.15 2.36 15.62
N ALA A 82 1.29 3.24 16.14
CA ALA A 82 0.60 3.02 17.39
C ALA A 82 -0.41 1.86 17.31
N ALA A 83 -1.11 1.67 16.18
CA ALA A 83 -1.96 0.51 15.95
C ALA A 83 -1.15 -0.80 15.90
N CYS A 84 -0.04 -0.82 15.15
CA CYS A 84 0.86 -1.97 15.08
C CYS A 84 1.48 -2.32 16.44
N ALA A 85 1.79 -1.33 17.28
CA ALA A 85 2.33 -1.54 18.62
C ALA A 85 1.30 -2.06 19.64
N ARG A 86 0.00 -1.82 19.39
CA ARG A 86 -1.11 -2.26 20.25
C ARG A 86 -1.72 -3.58 19.82
N SER A 87 -1.61 -3.95 18.54
CA SER A 87 -2.12 -5.24 18.05
C SER A 87 -1.28 -6.38 18.60
N SER A 88 -1.88 -7.25 19.40
CA SER A 88 -1.36 -8.60 19.58
C SER A 88 -1.29 -9.28 18.21
N VAL A 89 -0.22 -10.05 17.96
CA VAL A 89 0.10 -10.73 16.69
C VAL A 89 -1.08 -11.57 16.12
N ASP A 90 -2.09 -11.88 16.93
CA ASP A 90 -3.32 -12.58 16.56
C ASP A 90 -4.41 -11.73 15.88
N ALA A 91 -4.27 -10.40 15.79
CA ALA A 91 -5.25 -9.57 15.08
C ALA A 91 -5.12 -9.73 13.56
N ALA A 92 -6.15 -10.31 12.95
CA ALA A 92 -6.18 -10.77 11.57
C ALA A 92 -5.69 -9.73 10.54
N LEU A 93 -4.76 -10.14 9.66
CA LEU A 93 -4.24 -9.40 8.49
C LEU A 93 -5.27 -8.54 7.72
N PRO A 94 -6.53 -8.96 7.51
CA PRO A 94 -7.56 -8.13 6.88
C PRO A 94 -7.89 -6.85 7.66
N ALA A 95 -7.86 -6.89 9.01
CA ALA A 95 -8.08 -5.71 9.84
C ALA A 95 -6.94 -4.71 9.70
N LEU A 96 -5.69 -5.19 9.59
CA LEU A 96 -4.54 -4.33 9.31
C LEU A 96 -4.63 -3.71 7.91
N HIS A 97 -5.08 -4.47 6.91
CA HIS A 97 -5.28 -3.97 5.55
C HIS A 97 -6.38 -2.88 5.49
N LEU A 98 -7.52 -3.10 6.15
CA LEU A 98 -8.59 -2.11 6.25
C LEU A 98 -8.14 -0.84 6.99
N LEU A 99 -7.39 -1.00 8.07
CA LEU A 99 -6.87 0.11 8.86
C LEU A 99 -5.83 0.93 8.08
N LEU A 100 -5.00 0.27 7.27
CA LEU A 100 -4.08 0.95 6.33
C LEU A 100 -4.81 1.68 5.21
N HIS A 101 -5.90 1.11 4.68
CA HIS A 101 -6.71 1.74 3.64
C HIS A 101 -7.44 2.98 4.17
N GLN A 102 -8.05 2.90 5.36
CA GLN A 102 -8.77 4.02 5.97
C GLN A 102 -7.86 5.20 6.29
N LEU A 103 -6.63 4.93 6.72
CA LEU A 103 -5.67 5.99 7.04
C LEU A 103 -4.98 6.59 5.79
N GLY A 104 -5.10 5.93 4.63
CA GLY A 104 -4.48 6.33 3.37
C GLY A 104 -5.38 7.14 2.43
N ASP A 105 -6.66 7.32 2.78
CA ASP A 105 -7.67 7.97 1.95
C ASP A 105 -8.01 9.36 2.52
N PRO A 106 -7.39 10.46 2.04
CA PRO A 106 -7.62 11.81 2.58
C PRO A 106 -9.02 12.36 2.27
N GLU A 107 -9.78 11.71 1.39
CA GLU A 107 -11.14 12.14 1.02
C GLU A 107 -12.22 11.65 2.01
N ALA A 108 -11.92 10.65 2.85
CA ALA A 108 -12.90 10.11 3.80
C ALA A 108 -13.22 11.06 4.97
N ASP A 109 -12.35 12.04 5.25
CA ASP A 109 -12.55 13.04 6.31
C ASP A 109 -13.14 14.37 5.78
N ALA A 110 -13.27 14.55 4.46
CA ALA A 110 -13.75 15.80 3.86
C ALA A 110 -15.29 15.98 3.93
N ASP A 111 -16.03 14.91 4.26
CA ASP A 111 -17.51 14.89 4.23
C ASP A 111 -18.16 15.06 5.61
N HIS A 112 -17.41 15.41 6.66
CA HIS A 112 -17.97 15.61 8.02
C HIS A 112 -17.96 17.04 8.56
N ASP A 113 -17.44 18.03 7.81
CA ASP A 113 -17.30 19.41 8.31
C ASP A 113 -18.20 20.46 7.62
N GLN A 114 -19.05 20.10 6.65
CA GLN A 114 -19.87 21.10 5.93
C GLN A 114 -21.33 21.26 6.43
N ASP A 115 -21.79 20.47 7.40
CA ASP A 115 -23.21 20.46 7.78
C ASP A 115 -23.55 21.25 9.08
N GLN A 116 -22.60 21.97 9.68
CA GLN A 116 -22.86 22.75 10.91
C GLN A 116 -23.03 24.26 10.73
N ASP A 117 -22.68 24.86 9.58
CA ASP A 117 -22.67 26.33 9.45
C ASP A 117 -23.98 26.96 8.92
N HIS A 118 -25.02 26.18 8.59
CA HIS A 118 -26.28 26.74 8.07
C HIS A 118 -27.42 26.87 9.10
N LYS A 119 -27.19 26.57 10.39
CA LYS A 119 -28.25 26.62 11.42
C LYS A 119 -28.26 27.84 12.35
N ASN A 120 -27.24 28.70 12.31
CA ASN A 120 -27.16 29.84 13.24
C ASN A 120 -27.74 31.17 12.73
N ASP A 121 -28.02 31.32 11.43
CA ASP A 121 -28.54 32.59 10.90
C ASP A 121 -30.08 32.69 10.81
N SER A 122 -30.83 31.68 11.26
CA SER A 122 -32.30 31.73 11.29
C SER A 122 -32.90 31.98 12.68
N ALA A 123 -32.08 32.26 13.70
CA ALA A 123 -32.56 32.41 15.08
C ALA A 123 -32.49 33.83 15.67
N LEU A 124 -31.88 34.81 15.01
CA LEU A 124 -31.78 36.18 15.54
C LEU A 124 -31.92 37.24 14.43
N SER A 125 -33.12 37.84 14.38
CA SER A 125 -33.53 39.11 13.72
C SER A 125 -34.23 39.00 12.37
#